data_AF-A0A165T9R8-F1
#
_entry.id   AF-A0A165T9R8-F1
#
_cell.length_a   1.000
_cell.length_b   1.000
_cell.length_c   1.000
_cell.angle_alpha   90.00
_cell.angle_beta   90.00
_cell.angle_gamma   90.00
#
_symmetry.space_group_name_H-M   'P 1'
#
loop_
_entity.id
_entity.type
_entity.pdbx_description
1 polymer ?
#
loop_
_entity_poly.entity_id
_entity_poly.type
_entity_poly.pdbx_seq_one_letter_code
_entity_poly.pdbx_strand_id
1 'polypeptide(L)'
;MSPLRLSYFPSDSPLSLVTATLQSIPVLTGTENSSFDRTIYTGDLLSRDAYNGLSREYTVHTERMLNTGPVYAALGNNDTYMTAMSSPYNIGSGVKGQFDWDYEHLADLWQLEGWIDAATRAQQARTNYAAYAVQRRDGLRIMTLNTEFWHTKNAYNYIDLSSSDHSGMLRFLTDELQAAEDAGDRVYQMVDRYSPHVIAGTRAEQYP
;
A
#
# COMPACT_ATOMS: atom_id res chain seq x y z
N MET A 1 -12.77 12.91 37.45
CA MET A 1 -12.07 12.29 36.30
C MET A 1 -12.23 13.23 35.13
N SER A 2 -11.15 13.85 34.64
CA SER A 2 -11.23 14.59 33.38
C SER A 2 -11.51 13.60 32.25
N PRO A 3 -12.43 13.90 31.32
CA PRO A 3 -12.63 13.04 30.16
C PRO A 3 -11.30 12.92 29.40
N LEU A 4 -10.92 11.70 29.03
CA LEU A 4 -9.82 11.46 28.11
C LEU A 4 -10.10 12.27 26.83
N ARG A 5 -9.34 13.36 26.62
CA ARG A 5 -9.30 14.01 25.31
C ARG A 5 -8.58 13.05 24.38
N LEU A 6 -9.34 12.32 23.57
CA LEU A 6 -8.82 11.35 22.61
C LEU A 6 -8.05 12.02 21.45
N SER A 7 -8.34 13.28 21.15
CA SER A 7 -7.59 14.09 20.19
C SER A 7 -7.91 15.58 20.34
N TYR A 8 -7.19 16.42 19.59
CA TYR A 8 -7.47 17.84 19.42
C TYR A 8 -7.27 18.23 17.95
N PHE A 9 -8.18 19.00 17.36
CA PHE A 9 -7.98 19.53 16.01
C PHE A 9 -6.98 20.69 16.06
N PRO A 10 -5.88 20.70 15.27
CA PRO A 10 -5.66 19.96 14.01
C PRO A 10 -4.64 18.80 14.07
N SER A 11 -4.41 18.19 15.24
CA SER A 11 -3.39 17.16 15.47
C SER A 11 -3.72 15.79 14.85
N ASP A 12 -2.69 14.97 14.65
CA ASP A 12 -2.84 13.57 14.25
C ASP A 12 -3.34 12.68 15.38
N SER A 13 -3.74 11.45 15.04
CA SER A 13 -4.31 10.48 15.97
C SER A 13 -3.25 9.97 16.95
N PRO A 14 -3.43 10.15 18.28
CA PRO A 14 -2.56 9.47 19.23
C PRO A 14 -2.80 7.96 19.18
N LEU A 15 -1.78 7.17 19.54
CA LEU A 15 -1.86 5.70 19.54
C LEU A 15 -3.05 5.18 20.37
N SER A 16 -3.43 5.86 21.45
CA SER A 16 -4.60 5.49 22.26
C SER A 16 -5.91 5.54 21.48
N LEU A 17 -6.08 6.50 20.57
CA LEU A 17 -7.26 6.60 19.69
C LEU A 17 -7.25 5.50 18.63
N VAL A 18 -6.09 5.22 18.02
CA VAL A 18 -5.94 4.13 17.04
C VAL A 18 -6.28 2.79 17.69
N THR A 19 -5.68 2.50 18.85
CA THR A 19 -5.92 1.26 19.61
C THR A 19 -7.37 1.13 20.05
N ALA A 20 -7.98 2.20 20.60
CA ALA A 20 -9.39 2.17 21.00
C ALA A 20 -10.31 1.91 19.81
N THR A 21 -9.99 2.47 18.63
CA THR A 21 -10.74 2.23 17.39
C THR A 21 -10.67 0.75 17.01
N LEU A 22 -9.47 0.19 16.89
CA LEU A 22 -9.28 -1.22 16.54
C LEU A 22 -9.94 -2.18 17.55
N GLN A 23 -9.86 -1.88 18.84
CA GLN A 23 -10.51 -2.67 19.90
C GLN A 23 -12.04 -2.59 19.86
N SER A 24 -12.60 -1.48 19.38
CA SER A 24 -14.06 -1.31 19.29
C SER A 24 -14.69 -2.02 18.11
N ILE A 25 -13.92 -2.27 17.04
CA ILE A 25 -14.44 -2.88 15.81
C ILE A 25 -15.19 -4.19 16.09
N PRO A 26 -14.62 -5.22 16.76
CA PRO A 26 -15.32 -6.48 16.98
C PRO A 26 -16.61 -6.34 17.79
N VAL A 27 -16.62 -5.42 18.76
CA VAL A 27 -17.78 -5.15 19.62
C VAL A 27 -18.91 -4.50 18.83
N LEU A 28 -18.58 -3.53 17.97
CA LEU A 28 -19.56 -2.81 17.16
C LEU A 28 -20.11 -3.66 16.02
N THR A 29 -19.35 -4.63 15.53
CA THR A 29 -19.75 -5.53 14.44
C THR A 29 -20.35 -6.85 14.92
N GLY A 30 -20.33 -7.13 16.24
CA GLY A 30 -20.77 -8.42 16.78
C GLY A 30 -19.90 -9.59 16.36
N THR A 31 -18.60 -9.34 16.12
CA THR A 31 -17.61 -10.33 15.65
C THR A 31 -16.56 -10.63 16.72
N GLU A 32 -16.89 -10.50 18.00
CA GLU A 32 -15.94 -10.75 19.09
C GLU A 32 -15.46 -12.21 19.13
N ASN A 33 -16.28 -13.12 18.59
CA ASN A 33 -15.99 -14.57 18.52
C ASN A 33 -15.80 -15.07 17.09
N SER A 34 -15.63 -14.18 16.11
CA SER A 34 -15.38 -14.53 14.71
C SER A 34 -14.25 -13.70 14.13
N SER A 35 -13.58 -14.23 13.11
CA SER A 35 -12.55 -13.50 12.39
C SER A 35 -13.17 -12.72 11.23
N PHE A 36 -12.64 -11.54 10.95
CA PHE A 36 -12.89 -10.87 9.68
C PHE A 36 -12.32 -11.72 8.54
N ASP A 37 -13.07 -11.80 7.44
CA ASP A 37 -12.61 -12.45 6.22
C ASP A 37 -11.40 -11.72 5.59
N ARG A 38 -11.36 -10.40 5.72
CA ARG A 38 -10.20 -9.56 5.39
C ARG A 38 -10.23 -8.23 6.12
N THR A 39 -9.04 -7.70 6.33
CA THR A 39 -8.82 -6.28 6.63
C THR A 39 -8.08 -5.64 5.47
N ILE A 40 -8.43 -4.39 5.16
CA ILE A 40 -7.78 -3.57 4.13
C ILE A 40 -7.20 -2.35 4.83
N TYR A 41 -5.94 -2.07 4.54
CA TYR A 41 -5.22 -0.89 5.00
C TYR A 41 -4.59 -0.20 3.80
N THR A 42 -4.84 1.10 3.63
CA THR A 42 -4.39 1.86 2.45
C THR A 42 -3.35 2.91 2.81
N GLY A 43 -2.52 2.62 3.82
CA GLY A 43 -1.39 3.46 4.22
C GLY A 43 -1.77 4.69 5.05
N ASP A 44 -0.93 5.72 4.96
CA ASP A 44 -0.99 6.96 5.75
C ASP A 44 -0.79 6.70 7.26
N LEU A 45 0.30 5.99 7.56
CA LEU A 45 0.72 5.54 8.89
C LEU A 45 1.37 6.65 9.72
N LEU A 46 2.32 7.38 9.12
CA LEU A 46 3.13 8.32 9.87
C LEU A 46 2.38 9.62 10.14
N SER A 47 2.72 10.25 11.26
CA SER A 47 2.28 11.61 11.57
C SER A 47 2.76 12.61 10.53
N ARG A 48 2.02 13.71 10.39
CA ARG A 48 2.36 14.86 9.55
C ARG A 48 3.35 15.80 10.27
N ASP A 49 4.27 15.22 11.03
CA ASP A 49 5.33 15.95 11.70
C ASP A 49 6.27 16.59 10.67
N ALA A 50 6.99 17.63 11.10
CA ALA A 50 8.01 18.23 10.25
C ALA A 50 9.07 17.18 9.87
N TYR A 51 9.65 17.33 8.69
CA TYR A 51 10.61 16.36 8.12
C TYR A 51 11.78 16.02 9.07
N ASN A 52 12.22 16.97 9.90
CA ASN A 52 13.29 16.75 10.88
C ASN A 52 12.87 15.93 12.12
N GLY A 53 11.57 15.63 12.27
CA GLY A 53 11.03 14.73 13.28
C GLY A 53 10.76 13.31 12.76
N LEU A 54 10.86 13.09 11.45
CA LEU A 54 10.67 11.77 10.82
C LEU A 54 12.02 11.16 10.43
N SER A 55 12.09 9.83 10.46
CA SER A 55 13.27 9.09 10.00
C SER A 55 12.86 7.71 9.48
N ARG A 56 13.77 7.04 8.77
CA ARG A 56 13.59 5.65 8.37
C ARG A 56 13.32 4.74 9.58
N GLU A 57 14.05 4.93 10.67
CA GLU A 57 13.88 4.15 11.89
C GLU A 57 12.51 4.38 12.53
N TYR A 58 12.00 5.60 12.46
CA TYR A 58 10.66 5.94 12.91
C TYR A 58 9.59 5.23 12.05
N THR A 59 9.76 5.20 10.72
CA THR A 59 8.88 4.43 9.81
C THR A 59 8.82 2.96 10.20
N VAL A 60 9.97 2.29 10.22
CA VAL A 60 10.08 0.85 10.54
C VAL A 60 9.55 0.54 11.94
N HIS A 61 9.77 1.43 12.90
CA HIS A 61 9.23 1.27 14.25
C HIS A 61 7.70 1.34 14.26
N THR A 62 7.12 2.30 13.54
CA THR A 62 5.67 2.52 13.52
C THR A 62 4.94 1.37 12.82
N GLU A 63 5.47 0.84 11.71
CA GLU A 63 4.87 -0.30 11.01
C GLU A 63 4.83 -1.56 11.89
N ARG A 64 5.88 -1.81 12.67
CA ARG A 64 5.93 -2.93 13.62
C ARG A 64 4.92 -2.83 14.76
N MET A 65 4.49 -1.62 15.12
CA MET A 65 3.54 -1.40 16.21
C MET A 65 2.10 -1.77 15.80
N LEU A 66 1.79 -1.76 14.50
CA LEU A 66 0.50 -2.16 13.96
C LEU A 66 0.50 -3.65 13.59
N ASN A 67 0.34 -4.52 14.59
CA ASN A 67 0.11 -5.94 14.37
C ASN A 67 -1.40 -6.25 14.40
N THR A 68 -2.07 -6.19 13.25
CA THR A 68 -3.56 -6.21 13.17
C THR A 68 -4.18 -7.44 12.50
N GLY A 69 -3.50 -8.59 12.45
CA GLY A 69 -4.03 -9.80 11.81
C GLY A 69 -3.95 -9.75 10.27
N PRO A 70 -4.78 -10.51 9.52
CA PRO A 70 -4.66 -10.60 8.06
C PRO A 70 -5.10 -9.28 7.40
N VAL A 71 -4.15 -8.40 7.15
CA VAL A 71 -4.39 -7.02 6.68
C VAL A 71 -3.71 -6.81 5.34
N TYR A 72 -4.44 -6.84 4.23
CA TYR A 72 -3.85 -6.43 2.97
C TYR A 72 -3.52 -4.94 3.04
N ALA A 73 -2.25 -4.57 2.87
CA ALA A 73 -1.78 -3.20 2.99
C ALA A 73 -1.34 -2.64 1.63
N ALA A 74 -1.71 -1.39 1.31
CA ALA A 74 -1.14 -0.61 0.22
C ALA A 74 -0.32 0.56 0.80
N LEU A 75 0.78 0.92 0.14
CA LEU A 75 1.61 2.06 0.53
C LEU A 75 0.86 3.38 0.30
N GLY A 76 0.82 4.21 1.34
CA GLY A 76 0.28 5.56 1.35
C GLY A 76 1.36 6.64 1.27
N ASN A 77 0.96 7.85 0.89
CA ASN A 77 1.90 8.93 0.65
C ASN A 77 2.62 9.41 1.93
N ASN A 78 2.10 9.15 3.14
CA ASN A 78 2.78 9.47 4.40
C ASN A 78 3.49 8.27 5.03
N ASP A 79 3.72 7.18 4.31
CA ASP A 79 4.36 5.99 4.89
C ASP A 79 5.89 6.04 4.85
N THR A 80 6.46 7.03 4.15
CA THR A 80 7.90 7.29 4.16
C THR A 80 8.22 8.64 4.81
N TYR A 81 9.39 8.74 5.44
CA TYR A 81 9.87 10.01 6.02
C TYR A 81 10.06 11.11 4.96
N MET A 82 10.32 10.71 3.71
CA MET A 82 10.26 11.56 2.52
C MET A 82 8.86 11.54 1.93
N THR A 83 7.92 12.16 2.65
CA THR A 83 6.49 12.16 2.31
C THR A 83 6.23 12.37 0.82
N ALA A 84 5.43 11.46 0.26
CA ALA A 84 4.93 11.48 -1.11
C ALA A 84 6.03 11.44 -2.16
N MET A 85 7.11 10.70 -1.89
CA MET A 85 8.23 10.50 -2.79
C MET A 85 8.52 9.02 -2.96
N SER A 86 8.66 8.61 -4.22
CA SER A 86 9.13 7.28 -4.62
C SER A 86 10.02 7.43 -5.84
N SER A 87 11.12 6.69 -5.91
CA SER A 87 12.06 6.76 -7.02
C SER A 87 11.97 5.51 -7.91
N PRO A 88 11.67 5.66 -9.22
CA PRO A 88 11.79 4.58 -10.18
C PRO A 88 13.21 3.98 -10.27
N TYR A 89 13.36 2.65 -10.26
CA TYR A 89 14.50 1.84 -10.70
C TYR A 89 15.05 2.26 -12.06
N ASN A 90 14.21 2.79 -12.97
CA ASN A 90 14.60 3.26 -14.30
C ASN A 90 14.44 4.78 -14.47
N ILE A 91 14.81 5.56 -13.46
CA ILE A 91 14.81 7.04 -13.50
C ILE A 91 16.11 7.65 -14.05
N GLY A 92 17.04 6.83 -14.54
CA GLY A 92 18.39 7.26 -14.94
C GLY A 92 19.41 7.27 -13.79
N SER A 93 20.59 7.84 -14.05
CA SER A 93 21.74 7.79 -13.12
C SER A 93 21.70 8.89 -12.05
N GLY A 94 22.06 8.55 -10.81
CA GLY A 94 22.31 9.52 -9.72
C GLY A 94 21.20 9.65 -8.68
N VAL A 95 19.97 9.25 -9.02
CA VAL A 95 18.80 9.30 -8.11
C VAL A 95 18.03 7.97 -8.05
N LYS A 96 18.57 6.93 -8.68
CA LYS A 96 18.08 5.55 -8.59
C LYS A 96 18.29 5.01 -7.16
N GLY A 97 17.31 4.26 -6.68
CA GLY A 97 17.43 3.46 -5.45
C GLY A 97 17.29 4.22 -4.14
N GLN A 98 16.84 5.49 -4.17
CA GLN A 98 16.67 6.32 -2.96
C GLN A 98 15.66 5.72 -1.96
N PHE A 99 14.74 4.87 -2.44
CA PHE A 99 13.66 4.25 -1.68
C PHE A 99 13.73 2.72 -1.69
N ASP A 100 14.81 2.11 -2.20
CA ASP A 100 14.92 0.64 -2.26
C ASP A 100 14.78 0.00 -0.87
N TRP A 101 15.26 0.70 0.16
CA TRP A 101 15.12 0.27 1.54
C TRP A 101 13.66 0.07 1.99
N ASP A 102 12.75 0.90 1.48
CA ASP A 102 11.33 0.90 1.83
C ASP A 102 10.62 -0.22 1.07
N TYR A 103 10.92 -0.35 -0.23
CA TYR A 103 10.40 -1.42 -1.07
C TYR A 103 10.86 -2.80 -0.58
N GLU A 104 12.12 -2.94 -0.17
CA GLU A 104 12.63 -4.16 0.47
C GLU A 104 11.92 -4.44 1.80
N HIS A 105 11.68 -3.41 2.62
CA HIS A 105 11.01 -3.56 3.90
C HIS A 105 9.56 -4.04 3.75
N LEU A 106 8.79 -3.40 2.87
CA LEU A 106 7.41 -3.77 2.60
C LEU A 106 7.30 -5.17 2.00
N ALA A 107 8.18 -5.51 1.06
CA ALA A 107 8.19 -6.84 0.46
C ALA A 107 8.51 -7.93 1.51
N ASP A 108 9.39 -7.64 2.48
CA ASP A 108 9.64 -8.52 3.62
C ASP A 108 8.41 -8.67 4.53
N LEU A 109 7.70 -7.58 4.81
CA LEU A 109 6.46 -7.63 5.60
C LEU A 109 5.38 -8.44 4.89
N TRP A 110 5.18 -8.25 3.59
CA TRP A 110 4.19 -8.99 2.81
C TRP A 110 4.52 -10.47 2.69
N GLN A 111 5.80 -10.81 2.60
CA GLN A 111 6.25 -12.20 2.64
C GLN A 111 6.03 -12.81 4.03
N LEU A 112 6.34 -12.07 5.10
CA LEU A 112 6.12 -12.52 6.48
C LEU A 112 4.64 -12.83 6.75
N GLU A 113 3.74 -12.01 6.21
CA GLU A 113 2.29 -12.20 6.28
C GLU A 113 1.76 -13.27 5.29
N GLY A 114 2.65 -13.83 4.47
CA GLY A 114 2.33 -14.89 3.51
C GLY A 114 1.51 -14.44 2.30
N TRP A 115 1.48 -13.13 2.00
CA TRP A 115 0.75 -12.61 0.83
C TRP A 115 1.52 -12.82 -0.47
N ILE A 116 2.84 -12.84 -0.39
CA ILE A 116 3.72 -13.09 -1.53
C ILE A 116 4.71 -14.21 -1.21
N ASP A 117 5.10 -14.95 -2.24
CA ASP A 117 6.17 -15.94 -2.11
C ASP A 117 7.57 -15.29 -2.22
N ALA A 118 8.62 -16.06 -1.95
CA ALA A 118 9.99 -15.56 -1.99
C ALA A 118 10.43 -15.09 -3.38
N ALA A 119 9.87 -15.68 -4.46
CA ALA A 119 10.19 -15.31 -5.83
C ALA A 119 9.56 -13.95 -6.19
N THR A 120 8.29 -13.78 -5.85
CA THR A 120 7.51 -12.55 -6.01
C THR A 120 8.09 -11.43 -5.15
N ARG A 121 8.46 -11.71 -3.89
CA ARG A 121 9.20 -10.77 -3.03
C ARG A 121 10.49 -10.31 -3.67
N ALA A 122 11.28 -11.25 -4.20
CA ALA A 122 12.54 -10.93 -4.87
C ALA A 122 12.32 -10.11 -6.14
N GLN A 123 11.24 -10.35 -6.90
CA GLN A 123 10.87 -9.54 -8.06
C GLN A 123 10.42 -8.13 -7.65
N GLN A 124 9.53 -8.00 -6.66
CA GLN A 124 9.03 -6.70 -6.20
C GLN A 124 10.13 -5.82 -5.63
N ALA A 125 11.01 -6.37 -4.79
CA ALA A 125 12.19 -5.66 -4.31
C ALA A 125 13.16 -5.23 -5.43
N ARG A 126 13.15 -5.89 -6.60
CA ARG A 126 14.08 -5.62 -7.71
C ARG A 126 13.49 -4.78 -8.83
N THR A 127 12.19 -4.87 -9.08
CA THR A 127 11.57 -4.35 -10.31
C THR A 127 10.21 -3.69 -10.10
N ASN A 128 9.43 -4.11 -9.10
CA ASN A 128 8.00 -3.76 -8.97
C ASN A 128 7.75 -3.11 -7.60
N TYR A 129 8.17 -1.87 -7.50
CA TYR A 129 7.88 -0.89 -6.47
C TYR A 129 6.60 -1.13 -5.68
N ALA A 130 6.74 -1.29 -4.35
CA ALA A 130 5.68 -1.27 -3.34
C ALA A 130 4.25 -1.60 -3.83
N ALA A 131 4.12 -2.66 -4.63
CA ALA A 131 2.89 -3.14 -5.24
C ALA A 131 2.97 -4.65 -5.31
N TYR A 132 1.87 -5.33 -5.02
CA TYR A 132 1.78 -6.78 -5.11
C TYR A 132 0.42 -7.24 -5.57
N ALA A 133 0.37 -8.47 -6.09
CA ALA A 133 -0.86 -9.19 -6.33
C ALA A 133 -0.81 -10.53 -5.57
N VAL A 134 -1.94 -10.92 -5.00
CA VAL A 134 -2.10 -12.18 -4.27
C VAL A 134 -3.47 -12.78 -4.58
N GLN A 135 -3.50 -14.07 -4.86
CA GLN A 135 -4.75 -14.80 -5.00
C GLN A 135 -5.15 -15.41 -3.66
N ARG A 136 -6.35 -15.06 -3.21
CA ARG A 136 -6.95 -15.66 -2.01
C ARG A 136 -7.52 -17.04 -2.31
N ARG A 137 -7.73 -17.81 -1.24
CA ARG A 137 -8.32 -19.17 -1.31
C ARG A 137 -9.74 -19.20 -1.88
N ASP A 138 -10.46 -18.09 -1.83
CA ASP A 138 -11.81 -17.92 -2.37
C ASP A 138 -11.82 -17.44 -3.83
N GLY A 139 -10.66 -17.37 -4.50
CA GLY A 139 -10.53 -16.96 -5.90
C GLY A 139 -10.52 -15.45 -6.13
N LEU A 140 -10.61 -14.64 -5.06
CA LEU A 140 -10.42 -13.19 -5.19
C LEU A 140 -8.94 -12.86 -5.34
N ARG A 141 -8.57 -12.13 -6.39
CA ARG A 141 -7.24 -11.54 -6.52
C ARG A 141 -7.23 -10.16 -5.87
N ILE A 142 -6.33 -9.96 -4.92
CA ILE A 142 -6.05 -8.64 -4.34
C ILE A 142 -4.81 -8.09 -5.01
N MET A 143 -4.85 -6.82 -5.41
CA MET A 143 -3.73 -6.16 -6.04
C MET A 143 -3.57 -4.74 -5.47
N THR A 144 -2.35 -4.38 -5.09
CA THR A 144 -2.01 -3.03 -4.61
C THR A 144 -1.22 -2.28 -5.67
N LEU A 145 -1.37 -0.95 -5.74
CA LEU A 145 -0.52 -0.09 -6.55
C LEU A 145 0.09 1.02 -5.69
N ASN A 146 1.34 1.37 -5.97
CA ASN A 146 2.00 2.51 -5.37
C ASN A 146 1.61 3.79 -6.12
N THR A 147 0.70 4.57 -5.53
CA THR A 147 0.19 5.79 -6.15
C THR A 147 1.20 6.95 -6.19
N GLU A 148 2.34 6.84 -5.50
CA GLU A 148 3.36 7.89 -5.51
C GLU A 148 3.95 8.13 -6.91
N PHE A 149 3.97 7.13 -7.79
CA PHE A 149 4.48 7.27 -9.17
C PHE A 149 3.62 8.12 -10.10
N TRP A 150 2.43 8.53 -9.67
CA TRP A 150 1.62 9.53 -10.36
C TRP A 150 1.18 10.66 -9.45
N HIS A 151 1.73 10.71 -8.23
CA HIS A 151 1.45 11.77 -7.29
C HIS A 151 2.19 13.06 -7.67
N THR A 152 1.50 14.19 -7.64
CA THR A 152 2.04 15.47 -8.14
C THR A 152 3.15 16.05 -7.27
N LYS A 153 3.24 15.68 -5.99
CA LYS A 153 4.34 16.12 -5.09
C LYS A 153 5.60 15.27 -5.22
N ASN A 154 5.53 14.12 -5.90
CA ASN A 154 6.70 13.27 -6.06
C ASN A 154 7.64 13.90 -7.11
N ALA A 155 8.72 14.51 -6.63
CA ALA A 155 9.70 15.20 -7.48
C ALA A 155 10.37 14.27 -8.52
N TYR A 156 10.47 12.97 -8.20
CA TYR A 156 11.07 11.97 -9.08
C TYR A 156 10.26 11.75 -10.37
N ASN A 157 8.93 12.00 -10.33
CA ASN A 157 8.06 11.88 -11.51
C ASN A 157 8.38 12.91 -12.61
N TYR A 158 9.26 13.90 -12.35
CA TYR A 158 9.61 14.96 -13.29
C TYR A 158 11.06 14.90 -13.79
N ILE A 159 11.85 13.87 -13.42
CA ILE A 159 13.28 13.78 -13.76
C ILE A 159 13.51 13.19 -15.14
N ASP A 160 12.82 12.10 -15.48
CA ASP A 160 12.86 11.46 -16.79
C ASP A 160 11.43 11.31 -17.29
N LEU A 161 11.12 11.98 -18.41
CA LEU A 161 9.81 11.99 -19.05
C LEU A 161 9.84 11.27 -20.41
N SER A 162 10.92 10.52 -20.68
CA SER A 162 11.05 9.76 -21.93
C SER A 162 10.14 8.54 -21.99
N SER A 163 9.69 8.04 -20.83
CA SER A 163 8.70 6.96 -20.69
C SER A 163 7.59 7.38 -19.74
N SER A 164 6.38 6.85 -19.99
CA SER A 164 5.25 7.01 -19.07
C SER A 164 5.22 5.97 -17.94
N ASP A 165 6.11 4.97 -17.98
CA ASP A 165 6.14 3.85 -17.03
C ASP A 165 7.57 3.52 -16.59
N HIS A 166 8.31 4.52 -16.09
CA HIS A 166 9.64 4.31 -15.50
C HIS A 166 9.58 3.33 -14.31
N SER A 167 8.41 3.20 -13.68
CA SER A 167 8.16 2.23 -12.63
C SER A 167 7.71 0.84 -13.10
N GLY A 168 7.47 0.59 -14.39
CA GLY A 168 6.91 -0.70 -14.81
C GLY A 168 5.58 -1.08 -14.12
N MET A 169 4.97 -0.18 -13.35
CA MET A 169 3.79 -0.46 -12.54
C MET A 169 2.55 -0.51 -13.42
N LEU A 170 2.51 0.28 -14.51
CA LEU A 170 1.45 0.15 -15.49
C LEU A 170 1.54 -1.19 -16.21
N ARG A 171 2.76 -1.66 -16.53
CA ARG A 171 2.99 -2.99 -17.07
C ARG A 171 2.53 -4.08 -16.11
N PHE A 172 2.95 -4.02 -14.86
CA PHE A 172 2.49 -4.93 -13.79
C PHE A 172 0.96 -4.96 -13.69
N LEU A 173 0.31 -3.79 -13.64
CA LEU A 173 -1.14 -3.67 -13.60
C LEU A 173 -1.81 -4.36 -14.79
N THR A 174 -1.35 -4.09 -16.01
CA THR A 174 -1.96 -4.68 -17.21
C THR A 174 -1.76 -6.19 -17.28
N ASP A 175 -0.59 -6.69 -16.88
CA ASP A 175 -0.28 -8.11 -16.95
C ASP A 175 -1.10 -8.89 -15.90
N GLU A 176 -1.28 -8.35 -14.68
CA GLU A 176 -2.13 -8.94 -13.64
C GLU A 176 -3.61 -8.92 -14.00
N LEU A 177 -4.10 -7.83 -14.58
CA LEU A 177 -5.50 -7.74 -15.03
C LEU A 177 -5.78 -8.72 -16.18
N GLN A 178 -4.85 -8.86 -17.14
CA GLN A 178 -5.02 -9.83 -18.21
C GLN A 178 -5.01 -11.27 -17.67
N ALA A 179 -4.06 -11.59 -16.78
CA ALA A 179 -4.01 -12.92 -16.17
C ALA A 179 -5.26 -13.24 -15.34
N ALA A 180 -5.87 -12.23 -14.69
CA ALA A 180 -7.14 -12.39 -14.00
C ALA A 180 -8.31 -12.60 -14.97
N GLU A 181 -8.36 -11.84 -16.07
CA GLU A 181 -9.38 -11.99 -17.12
C GLU A 181 -9.33 -13.40 -17.75
N ASP A 182 -8.14 -13.86 -18.13
CA ASP A 182 -7.93 -15.19 -18.72
C ASP A 182 -8.35 -16.33 -17.78
N ALA A 183 -8.18 -16.12 -16.46
CA ALA A 183 -8.57 -17.06 -15.42
C ALA A 183 -10.06 -16.94 -15.00
N GLY A 184 -10.76 -15.88 -15.41
CA GLY A 184 -12.10 -15.55 -14.94
C GLY A 184 -12.14 -15.06 -13.48
N ASP A 185 -11.01 -14.61 -12.94
CA ASP A 185 -10.88 -14.08 -11.58
C ASP A 185 -11.52 -12.69 -11.46
N ARG A 186 -11.94 -12.35 -10.24
CA ARG A 186 -12.27 -10.97 -9.87
C ARG A 186 -11.09 -10.33 -9.18
N VAL A 187 -10.83 -9.06 -9.50
CA VAL A 187 -9.73 -8.29 -8.92
C VAL A 187 -10.27 -7.22 -7.97
N TYR A 188 -9.74 -7.16 -6.76
CA TYR A 188 -9.93 -6.06 -5.82
C TYR A 188 -8.64 -5.22 -5.79
N GLN A 189 -8.69 -4.07 -6.46
CA GLN A 189 -7.57 -3.14 -6.53
C GLN A 189 -7.56 -2.21 -5.32
N MET A 190 -6.40 -2.08 -4.70
CA MET A 190 -6.14 -1.29 -3.49
C MET A 190 -5.10 -0.23 -3.77
N VAL A 191 -5.39 0.99 -3.35
CA VAL A 191 -4.51 2.14 -3.52
C VAL A 191 -4.76 3.13 -2.39
N ASP A 192 -3.78 3.99 -2.15
CA ASP A 192 -3.97 5.22 -1.37
C ASP A 192 -4.88 6.24 -2.11
N ARG A 193 -5.18 7.36 -1.44
CA ARG A 193 -6.08 8.48 -1.77
C ARG A 193 -5.98 9.00 -3.21
N TYR A 194 -4.88 8.75 -3.92
CA TYR A 194 -4.65 9.18 -5.31
C TYR A 194 -4.93 8.07 -6.31
N SER A 195 -6.07 7.42 -6.18
CA SER A 195 -6.59 6.49 -7.17
C SER A 195 -6.85 7.25 -8.48
N PRO A 196 -6.14 6.98 -9.60
CA PRO A 196 -6.70 7.32 -10.89
C PRO A 196 -7.98 6.51 -10.98
N HIS A 197 -9.13 7.13 -11.27
CA HIS A 197 -10.38 6.40 -11.47
C HIS A 197 -10.25 5.42 -12.64
N VAL A 198 -9.69 4.23 -12.38
CA VAL A 198 -9.63 3.10 -13.30
C VAL A 198 -10.47 2.02 -12.65
N ILE A 199 -11.79 2.21 -12.72
CA ILE A 199 -12.73 1.11 -12.54
C ILE A 199 -12.68 0.32 -13.86
N ALA A 200 -11.74 -0.63 -13.97
CA ALA A 200 -11.83 -1.66 -14.99
C ALA A 200 -12.96 -2.62 -14.58
N GLY A 201 -14.20 -2.21 -14.83
CA GLY A 201 -15.35 -3.09 -14.76
C GLY A 201 -15.32 -4.00 -15.98
N THR A 202 -14.84 -5.24 -15.82
CA THR A 202 -15.01 -6.29 -16.82
C THR A 202 -16.51 -6.60 -16.93
N ARG A 203 -17.19 -5.95 -17.89
CA ARG A 203 -18.48 -6.41 -18.38
C ARG A 203 -18.22 -7.69 -19.19
N ALA A 204 -18.43 -8.83 -18.55
CA ALA A 204 -18.82 -10.02 -19.28
C ALA A 204 -20.19 -9.74 -19.96
N GLU A 205 -20.34 -10.28 -21.17
CA GLU A 205 -21.56 -10.32 -22.01
C GLU A 205 -21.80 -9.12 -22.94
N GLN A 206 -21.54 -9.32 -24.24
CA GLN A 206 -22.59 -9.72 -25.21
C GLN A 206 -21.98 -9.97 -26.60
N TYR A 207 -21.93 -11.25 -27.01
CA TYR A 207 -21.85 -11.66 -28.42
C TYR A 207 -23.24 -11.55 -29.07
N PRO A 208 -23.29 -11.22 -30.36
CA PRO A 208 -23.94 -12.11 -31.33
C PRO A 208 -22.93 -12.85 -32.21
#